data_AF-A0AAD3SS21-F1
#
_entry.id   AF-A0AAD3SS21-F1
#
_cell.length_a   1.000
_cell.length_b   1.000
_cell.length_c   1.000
_cell.angle_alpha   90.00
_cell.angle_beta   90.00
_cell.angle_gamma   90.00
#
_symmetry.space_group_name_H-M   'P 1'
#
loop_
_entity.id
_entity.type
_entity.pdbx_description
1 polymer ?
#
loop_
_entity_poly.entity_id
_entity_poly.type
_entity_poly.pdbx_seq_one_letter_code
_entity_poly.pdbx_strand_id
1 'polypeptide(L)'
;MDERKEGFGHFYKRWLSQHHDLLHRLLRPSEPPNISLTDKSCQDQQYKALIDEVVSHYRQYFQEKSNAAKQNPCLVFNPPWLTPIERAFLWISDFKPSLLFRLLNVSVSDLSPEQYERLAAVKDETTREERTLSDAIARVQETAAAPPLVDLVRTIGRLANVESFDFLSAIDAYKESVLVAMEKADSLRRSTGMEMMEILRPAQCVKFLAAALKLQLDVRRWGLEKEAQSADPLKSTQAQYRS
;
A
#
# COMPACT_ATOMS: atom_id res chain seq x y z
N MET A 1 13.99 -15.44 -27.31
CA MET A 1 14.86 -15.39 -26.11
C MET A 1 14.04 -14.69 -25.05
N ASP A 2 13.75 -15.42 -23.97
CA ASP A 2 12.70 -15.15 -22.97
C ASP A 2 12.83 -13.73 -22.35
N GLU A 3 11.74 -12.94 -22.42
CA GLU A 3 11.59 -11.69 -21.69
C GLU A 3 11.59 -12.04 -20.19
N ARG A 4 12.78 -12.02 -19.58
CA ARG A 4 12.95 -12.19 -18.13
C ARG A 4 11.92 -11.32 -17.42
N LYS A 5 10.96 -11.95 -16.75
CA LYS A 5 9.96 -11.30 -15.89
C LYS A 5 10.65 -10.23 -15.06
N GLU A 6 10.35 -8.97 -15.36
CA GLU A 6 10.78 -7.80 -14.62
C GLU A 6 10.41 -8.03 -13.14
N GLY A 7 11.40 -8.07 -12.24
CA GLY A 7 11.13 -8.27 -10.81
C GLY A 7 10.22 -7.17 -10.27
N PHE A 8 9.36 -7.48 -9.29
CA PHE A 8 8.35 -6.55 -8.79
C PHE A 8 8.91 -5.18 -8.37
N GLY A 9 10.14 -5.12 -7.83
CA GLY A 9 10.79 -3.85 -7.50
C GLY A 9 11.06 -2.94 -8.71
N HIS A 10 11.34 -3.49 -9.90
CA HIS A 10 11.49 -2.70 -11.13
C HIS A 10 10.12 -2.28 -11.66
N PHE A 11 9.12 -3.18 -11.63
CA PHE A 11 7.73 -2.84 -11.92
C PHE A 11 7.25 -1.67 -11.05
N TYR A 12 7.51 -1.74 -9.74
CA TYR A 12 7.10 -0.72 -8.78
C TYR A 12 7.69 0.66 -9.09
N LYS A 13 8.96 0.73 -9.49
CA LYS A 13 9.61 1.99 -9.90
C LYS A 13 8.98 2.59 -11.15
N ARG A 14 8.69 1.75 -12.15
CA ARG A 14 8.01 2.15 -13.39
C ARG A 14 6.58 2.62 -13.10
N TRP A 15 5.84 1.86 -12.30
CA TRP A 15 4.48 2.18 -11.86
C TRP A 15 4.45 3.52 -11.11
N LEU A 16 5.38 3.77 -10.19
CA LEU A 16 5.52 5.05 -9.49
C LEU A 16 5.82 6.24 -10.41
N SER A 17 6.45 6.02 -11.56
CA SER A 17 6.69 7.09 -12.52
C SER A 17 5.37 7.53 -13.18
N GLN A 18 4.52 6.58 -13.57
CA GLN A 18 3.17 6.85 -14.10
C GLN A 18 2.25 7.48 -13.04
N HIS A 19 2.42 7.09 -11.79
CA HIS A 19 1.70 7.63 -10.63
C HIS A 19 1.90 9.16 -10.49
N HIS A 20 3.09 9.67 -10.84
CA HIS A 20 3.38 11.10 -10.86
C HIS A 20 2.57 11.83 -11.95
N ASP A 21 2.49 11.26 -13.15
CA ASP A 21 1.73 11.84 -14.27
C ASP A 21 0.23 11.89 -13.98
N LEU A 22 -0.30 10.84 -13.35
CA LEU A 22 -1.70 10.81 -12.90
C LEU A 22 -1.98 11.91 -11.88
N LEU A 23 -1.08 12.14 -10.92
CA LEU A 23 -1.23 13.22 -9.95
C LEU A 23 -1.31 14.59 -10.63
N HIS A 24 -0.41 14.88 -11.57
CA HIS A 24 -0.45 16.15 -12.32
C HIS A 24 -1.77 16.37 -13.05
N ARG A 25 -2.36 15.30 -13.60
CA ARG A 25 -3.64 15.35 -14.29
C ARG A 25 -4.81 15.59 -13.33
N LEU A 26 -4.82 14.95 -12.16
CA LEU A 26 -5.85 15.18 -11.13
C LEU A 26 -5.77 16.59 -10.52
N LEU A 27 -4.57 17.16 -10.42
CA LEU A 27 -4.36 18.51 -9.87
C LEU A 27 -4.59 19.62 -10.89
N ARG A 28 -4.77 19.29 -12.18
CA ARG A 28 -5.01 20.29 -13.22
C ARG A 28 -6.29 21.06 -12.88
N PRO A 29 -6.24 22.41 -12.79
CA PRO A 29 -7.45 23.19 -12.63
C PRO A 29 -8.38 22.88 -13.81
N SER A 30 -9.65 22.58 -13.53
CA SER A 30 -10.66 22.68 -14.58
C SER A 30 -10.68 24.12 -15.06
N GLU A 31 -10.61 24.35 -16.38
CA GLU A 31 -10.74 25.68 -16.95
C GLU A 31 -12.03 26.34 -16.43
N PRO A 32 -12.03 27.64 -16.10
CA PRO A 32 -13.20 28.30 -15.55
C PRO A 32 -14.36 28.22 -16.55
N PRO A 33 -15.53 27.69 -16.15
CA PRO A 33 -16.61 27.43 -17.07
C PRO A 33 -17.24 28.74 -17.54
N ASN A 34 -17.36 28.90 -18.86
CA ASN A 34 -18.28 29.87 -19.44
C ASN A 34 -19.68 29.25 -19.29
N ILE A 35 -20.41 29.69 -18.26
CA ILE A 35 -21.53 28.99 -17.62
C ILE A 35 -22.60 28.53 -18.62
N SER A 36 -22.64 27.22 -18.91
CA SER A 36 -23.77 26.51 -19.52
C SER A 36 -24.00 25.17 -18.83
N LEU A 37 -25.26 24.71 -18.72
CA LEU A 37 -25.63 23.42 -18.12
C LEU A 37 -25.00 22.20 -18.84
N THR A 38 -24.66 22.35 -20.11
CA THR A 38 -23.90 21.33 -20.89
C THR A 38 -22.47 21.14 -20.37
N ASP A 39 -21.89 22.14 -19.70
CA ASP A 39 -20.49 22.15 -19.27
C ASP A 39 -20.27 21.29 -18.01
N LYS A 40 -21.23 21.30 -17.06
CA LYS A 40 -21.16 20.48 -15.83
C LYS A 40 -21.17 18.98 -16.11
N SER A 41 -22.00 18.54 -17.06
CA SER A 41 -22.06 17.13 -17.48
C SER A 41 -20.75 16.69 -18.14
N CYS A 42 -20.14 17.56 -18.95
CA CYS A 42 -18.83 17.32 -19.56
C CYS A 42 -17.73 17.17 -18.50
N GLN A 43 -17.69 18.06 -17.52
CA GLN A 43 -16.73 18.04 -16.42
C GLN A 43 -16.86 16.77 -15.56
N ASP A 44 -18.08 16.38 -15.19
CA ASP A 44 -18.32 15.14 -14.45
C ASP A 44 -17.87 13.91 -15.24
N GLN A 45 -18.04 13.91 -16.57
CA GLN A 45 -17.55 12.83 -17.42
C GLN A 45 -16.01 12.78 -17.47
N GLN A 46 -15.34 13.94 -17.51
CA GLN A 46 -13.88 14.03 -17.42
C GLN A 46 -13.38 13.50 -16.06
N TYR A 47 -14.03 13.86 -14.95
CA TYR A 47 -13.69 13.34 -13.63
C TYR A 47 -13.86 11.82 -13.55
N LYS A 48 -14.94 11.27 -14.09
CA LYS A 48 -15.15 9.81 -14.15
C LYS A 48 -14.04 9.12 -14.93
N ALA A 49 -13.65 9.65 -16.10
CA ALA A 49 -12.56 9.10 -16.88
C ALA A 49 -11.22 9.11 -16.10
N LEU A 50 -10.92 10.21 -15.40
CA LEU A 50 -9.72 10.28 -14.54
C LEU A 50 -9.77 9.30 -13.36
N ILE A 51 -10.94 9.15 -12.72
CA ILE A 51 -11.15 8.17 -11.64
C ILE A 51 -10.90 6.76 -12.17
N ASP A 52 -11.48 6.39 -13.32
CA ASP A 52 -11.33 5.08 -13.93
C ASP A 52 -9.86 4.75 -14.26
N GLU A 53 -9.11 5.74 -14.74
CA GLU A 53 -7.68 5.58 -15.00
C GLU A 53 -6.88 5.33 -13.72
N VAL A 54 -7.13 6.07 -12.65
CA VAL A 54 -6.47 5.85 -11.35
C VAL A 54 -6.85 4.50 -10.76
N VAL A 55 -8.12 4.12 -10.85
CA VAL A 55 -8.61 2.79 -10.42
C VAL A 55 -7.92 1.69 -11.21
N SER A 56 -7.79 1.84 -12.52
CA SER A 56 -7.06 0.90 -13.39
C SER A 56 -5.58 0.80 -13.00
N HIS A 57 -4.94 1.94 -12.70
CA HIS A 57 -3.55 2.01 -12.27
C HIS A 57 -3.31 1.24 -10.96
N TYR A 58 -4.17 1.41 -9.95
CA TYR A 58 -4.09 0.63 -8.71
C TYR A 58 -4.50 -0.83 -8.89
N ARG A 59 -5.44 -1.14 -9.79
CA ARG A 59 -5.79 -2.53 -10.12
C ARG A 59 -4.57 -3.28 -10.65
N GLN A 60 -3.80 -2.67 -11.56
CA GLN A 60 -2.56 -3.23 -12.06
C GLN A 60 -1.55 -3.47 -10.93
N TYR A 61 -1.37 -2.50 -10.04
CA TYR A 61 -0.46 -2.64 -8.89
C TYR A 61 -0.81 -3.85 -8.02
N PHE A 62 -2.06 -3.97 -7.57
CA PHE A 62 -2.47 -5.08 -6.72
C PHE A 62 -2.40 -6.43 -7.44
N GLN A 63 -2.63 -6.47 -8.75
CA GLN A 63 -2.48 -7.70 -9.54
C GLN A 63 -1.02 -8.15 -9.59
N GLU A 64 -0.10 -7.26 -9.95
CA GLU A 64 1.33 -7.60 -10.00
C GLU A 64 1.90 -7.92 -8.61
N LYS A 65 1.40 -7.24 -7.58
CA LYS A 65 1.76 -7.52 -6.19
C LYS A 65 1.31 -8.91 -5.77
N SER A 66 0.07 -9.31 -6.11
CA SER A 66 -0.43 -10.66 -5.86
C SER A 66 0.40 -11.71 -6.61
N ASN A 67 0.75 -11.46 -7.87
CA ASN A 67 1.61 -12.35 -8.66
C ASN A 67 3.00 -12.53 -8.01
N ALA A 68 3.59 -11.44 -7.52
CA ALA A 68 4.87 -11.46 -6.82
C ALA A 68 4.77 -12.17 -5.47
N ALA A 69 3.69 -11.95 -4.72
CA ALA A 69 3.45 -12.60 -3.44
C ALA A 69 3.29 -14.12 -3.60
N LYS A 70 2.57 -14.59 -4.62
CA LYS A 70 2.44 -16.02 -4.93
C LYS A 70 3.76 -16.70 -5.25
N GLN A 71 4.73 -15.96 -5.81
CA GLN A 71 6.07 -16.48 -6.08
C GLN A 71 6.96 -16.45 -4.84
N ASN A 72 6.91 -15.35 -4.06
CA ASN A 72 7.71 -15.18 -2.86
C ASN A 72 7.00 -14.25 -1.86
N PRO A 73 6.18 -14.80 -0.94
CA PRO A 73 5.42 -13.98 0.02
C PRO A 73 6.33 -13.15 0.92
N CYS A 74 7.45 -13.74 1.36
CA CYS A 74 8.40 -13.09 2.27
C CYS A 74 9.05 -11.84 1.64
N LEU A 75 9.33 -11.87 0.33
CA LEU A 75 9.90 -10.74 -0.39
C LEU A 75 8.94 -9.55 -0.46
N VAL A 76 7.63 -9.80 -0.64
CA VAL A 76 6.61 -8.75 -0.66
C VAL A 76 6.27 -8.28 0.75
N PHE A 77 6.34 -9.18 1.74
CA PHE A 77 6.14 -8.86 3.16
C PHE A 77 7.28 -8.00 3.73
N ASN A 78 8.52 -8.19 3.27
CA ASN A 78 9.67 -7.35 3.58
C ASN A 78 10.29 -6.76 2.30
N PRO A 79 9.67 -5.70 1.73
CA PRO A 79 9.99 -5.22 0.39
C PRO A 79 11.32 -4.44 0.35
N PRO A 80 12.37 -4.93 -0.34
CA PRO A 80 13.65 -4.24 -0.44
C PRO A 80 13.63 -3.00 -1.34
N TRP A 81 12.56 -2.79 -2.11
CA TRP A 81 12.38 -1.62 -2.98
C TRP A 81 11.77 -0.40 -2.26
N LEU A 82 11.38 -0.55 -0.98
CA LEU A 82 10.85 0.51 -0.14
C LEU A 82 11.90 1.03 0.84
N THR A 83 11.89 2.34 1.05
CA THR A 83 12.69 3.02 2.08
C THR A 83 12.21 2.64 3.49
N PRO A 84 13.02 2.81 4.56
CA PRO A 84 12.59 2.61 5.93
C PRO A 84 11.35 3.43 6.32
N ILE A 85 11.21 4.66 5.80
CA ILE A 85 10.03 5.48 6.05
C ILE A 85 8.80 4.85 5.40
N GLU A 86 8.87 4.46 4.11
CA GLU A 86 7.75 3.76 3.44
C GLU A 86 7.38 2.47 4.18
N ARG A 87 8.37 1.69 4.62
CA ARG A 87 8.15 0.45 5.39
C ARG A 87 7.43 0.70 6.72
N ALA A 88 7.65 1.85 7.36
CA ALA A 88 6.97 2.20 8.61
C ALA A 88 5.45 2.44 8.44
N PHE A 89 4.97 2.67 7.21
CA PHE A 89 3.54 2.80 6.91
C PHE A 89 2.86 1.46 6.56
N LEU A 90 3.62 0.36 6.48
CA LEU A 90 3.07 -0.95 6.16
C LEU A 90 2.35 -1.55 7.37
N TRP A 91 1.17 -2.12 7.12
CA TRP A 91 0.40 -2.91 8.08
C TRP A 91 0.46 -4.40 7.74
N ILE A 92 -0.16 -4.81 6.64
CA ILE A 92 -0.06 -6.17 6.09
C ILE A 92 0.32 -6.04 4.62
N SER A 93 1.63 -6.02 4.35
CA SER A 93 2.27 -5.79 3.04
C SER A 93 1.97 -4.45 2.32
N ASP A 94 1.15 -3.57 2.91
CA ASP A 94 0.80 -2.25 2.36
C ASP A 94 0.14 -1.38 3.43
N PHE A 95 -0.32 -0.18 3.05
CA PHE A 95 -1.04 0.76 3.92
C PHE A 95 -2.25 0.16 4.64
N LYS A 96 -2.61 0.69 5.81
CA LYS A 96 -3.81 0.29 6.55
C LYS A 96 -5.07 0.97 5.98
N PRO A 97 -6.13 0.25 5.55
CA PRO A 97 -7.33 0.83 4.92
C PRO A 97 -7.93 2.04 5.64
N SER A 98 -7.92 2.07 6.98
CA SER A 98 -8.43 3.17 7.80
C SER A 98 -7.68 4.50 7.61
N LEU A 99 -6.48 4.47 7.00
CA LEU A 99 -5.78 5.65 6.54
C LEU A 99 -6.57 6.42 5.47
N LEU A 100 -7.37 5.74 4.64
CA LEU A 100 -8.16 6.38 3.59
C LEU A 100 -9.17 7.38 4.17
N PHE A 101 -9.83 7.06 5.30
CA PHE A 101 -10.75 7.99 5.95
C PHE A 101 -10.05 9.20 6.55
N ARG A 102 -8.86 9.02 7.12
CA ARG A 102 -8.04 10.14 7.62
C ARG A 102 -7.66 11.07 6.47
N LEU A 103 -7.26 10.48 5.34
CA LEU A 103 -6.94 11.21 4.14
C LEU A 103 -8.15 11.94 3.54
N LEU A 104 -9.31 11.29 3.51
CA LEU A 104 -10.56 11.90 3.05
C LEU A 104 -10.89 13.15 3.86
N ASN A 105 -10.84 13.06 5.19
CA ASN A 105 -11.16 14.16 6.09
C ASN A 105 -10.25 15.39 5.92
N VAL A 106 -9.00 15.21 5.48
CA VAL A 106 -8.07 16.33 5.24
C VAL A 106 -8.11 16.85 3.81
N SER A 107 -8.71 16.12 2.87
CA SER A 107 -8.69 16.45 1.42
C SER A 107 -10.04 16.89 0.87
N VAL A 108 -11.15 16.47 1.49
CA VAL A 108 -12.51 16.78 1.05
C VAL A 108 -13.24 17.53 2.16
N SER A 109 -13.45 18.83 1.95
CA SER A 109 -14.11 19.72 2.92
C SER A 109 -15.62 19.85 2.73
N ASP A 110 -16.15 19.35 1.62
CA ASP A 110 -17.52 19.55 1.14
C ASP A 110 -18.39 18.29 1.18
N LEU A 111 -18.20 17.45 2.20
CA LEU A 111 -19.02 16.24 2.42
C LEU A 111 -20.42 16.60 2.97
N SER A 112 -21.48 15.99 2.40
CA SER A 112 -22.84 16.15 2.94
C SER A 112 -23.05 15.31 4.22
N PRO A 113 -24.05 15.65 5.06
CA PRO A 113 -24.39 14.83 6.22
C PRO A 113 -24.68 13.37 5.88
N GLU A 114 -25.38 13.10 4.76
CA GLU A 114 -25.65 11.72 4.34
C GLU A 114 -24.37 10.99 3.91
N GLN A 115 -23.43 11.69 3.27
CA GLN A 115 -22.13 11.12 2.93
C GLN A 115 -21.33 10.76 4.20
N TYR A 116 -21.32 11.64 5.21
CA TYR A 116 -20.67 11.35 6.49
C TYR A 116 -21.23 10.11 7.17
N GLU A 117 -22.56 9.98 7.23
CA GLU A 117 -23.21 8.82 7.86
C GLU A 117 -22.86 7.52 7.13
N ARG A 118 -22.94 7.50 5.80
CA ARG A 118 -22.57 6.33 4.98
C ARG A 118 -21.09 5.99 5.13
N LEU A 119 -20.20 6.98 5.12
CA LEU A 119 -18.77 6.79 5.32
C LEU A 119 -18.43 6.28 6.72
N ALA A 120 -19.19 6.67 7.75
CA ALA A 120 -19.02 6.14 9.09
C ALA A 120 -19.31 4.64 9.15
N ALA A 121 -20.38 4.17 8.49
CA ALA A 121 -20.68 2.75 8.38
C ALA A 121 -19.55 1.95 7.69
N VAL A 122 -19.06 2.45 6.54
CA VAL A 122 -17.92 1.82 5.83
C VAL A 122 -16.67 1.81 6.70
N LYS A 123 -16.42 2.87 7.46
CA LYS A 123 -15.27 2.99 8.36
C LYS A 123 -15.33 1.99 9.51
N ASP A 124 -16.50 1.84 10.14
CA ASP A 124 -16.69 0.92 11.25
C ASP A 124 -16.47 -0.53 10.81
N GLU A 125 -17.06 -0.90 9.68
CA GLU A 125 -16.88 -2.21 9.07
C GLU A 125 -15.42 -2.48 8.67
N THR A 126 -14.79 -1.51 7.99
CA THR A 126 -13.36 -1.59 7.64
C THR A 126 -12.49 -1.78 8.88
N THR A 127 -12.75 -1.01 9.94
CA THR A 127 -11.97 -1.08 11.19
C THR A 127 -12.17 -2.42 11.91
N ARG A 128 -13.37 -3.01 11.83
CA ARG A 128 -13.66 -4.34 12.37
C ARG A 128 -12.85 -5.41 11.64
N GLU A 129 -12.87 -5.43 10.31
CA GLU A 129 -12.11 -6.40 9.51
C GLU A 129 -10.60 -6.20 9.66
N GLU A 130 -10.13 -4.96 9.80
CA GLU A 130 -8.72 -4.68 10.12
C GLU A 130 -8.28 -5.32 11.45
N ARG A 131 -9.13 -5.31 12.48
CA ARG A 131 -8.80 -5.97 13.76
C ARG A 131 -8.70 -7.47 13.57
N THR A 132 -9.69 -8.08 12.92
CA THR A 132 -9.70 -9.52 12.61
C THR A 132 -8.42 -9.96 11.89
N LEU A 133 -7.99 -9.21 10.87
CA LEU A 133 -6.77 -9.51 10.11
C LEU A 133 -5.49 -9.27 10.92
N SER A 134 -5.46 -8.21 11.74
CA SER A 134 -4.31 -7.94 12.64
C SER A 134 -4.12 -9.05 13.65
N ASP A 135 -5.20 -9.55 14.24
CA ASP A 135 -5.15 -10.65 15.20
C ASP A 135 -4.75 -11.97 14.52
N ALA A 136 -5.22 -12.18 13.29
CA ALA A 136 -4.84 -13.37 12.51
C ALA A 136 -3.35 -13.41 12.19
N ILE A 137 -2.77 -12.30 11.71
CA ILE A 137 -1.34 -12.26 11.40
C ILE A 137 -0.48 -12.33 12.67
N ALA A 138 -0.95 -11.75 13.78
CA ALA A 138 -0.27 -11.86 15.07
C ALA A 138 -0.15 -13.32 15.53
N ARG A 139 -1.22 -14.13 15.40
CA ARG A 139 -1.17 -15.58 15.71
C ARG A 139 -0.19 -16.36 14.82
N VAL A 140 -0.16 -16.04 13.52
CA VAL A 140 0.80 -16.64 12.58
C VAL A 140 2.24 -16.32 12.99
N GLN A 141 2.50 -15.07 13.39
CA GLN A 141 3.82 -14.64 13.86
C GLN A 141 4.21 -15.25 15.21
N GLU A 142 3.28 -15.34 16.16
CA GLU A 142 3.49 -15.99 17.46
C GLU A 142 3.87 -17.46 17.29
N THR A 143 3.16 -18.17 16.40
CA THR A 143 3.44 -19.57 16.10
C THR A 143 4.83 -19.74 15.51
N ALA A 144 5.22 -18.88 14.55
CA ALA A 144 6.54 -18.91 13.93
C ALA A 144 7.69 -18.53 14.89
N ALA A 145 7.41 -17.71 15.90
CA ALA A 145 8.37 -17.30 16.92
C ALA A 145 8.48 -18.27 18.10
N ALA A 146 7.69 -19.35 18.12
CA ALA A 146 7.70 -20.32 19.21
C ALA A 146 9.08 -21.01 19.36
N PRO A 147 9.56 -21.24 20.60
CA PRO A 147 10.90 -21.79 20.85
C PRO A 147 11.24 -23.07 20.07
N PRO A 148 10.35 -24.07 19.92
CA PRO A 148 10.67 -25.27 19.15
C PRO A 148 11.04 -25.02 17.68
N LEU A 149 10.41 -24.04 17.02
CA LEU A 149 10.75 -23.67 15.65
C LEU A 149 12.03 -22.84 15.59
N VAL A 150 12.22 -21.90 16.52
CA VAL A 150 13.44 -21.08 16.59
C VAL A 150 14.66 -21.93 16.92
N ASP A 151 14.51 -22.91 17.81
CA ASP A 151 15.57 -23.84 18.21
C ASP A 151 15.92 -24.79 17.06
N LEU A 152 14.93 -25.22 16.27
CA LEU A 152 15.13 -25.98 15.05
C LEU A 152 15.91 -25.16 14.00
N VAL A 153 15.54 -23.89 13.76
CA VAL A 153 16.31 -22.96 12.91
C VAL A 153 17.77 -22.85 13.37
N ARG A 154 17.98 -22.64 14.68
CA ARG A 154 19.32 -22.49 15.26
C ARG A 154 20.17 -23.76 15.13
N THR A 155 19.53 -24.92 15.24
CA THR A 155 20.20 -26.23 15.15
C THR A 155 20.56 -26.57 13.70
N ILE A 156 19.65 -26.32 12.75
CA ILE A 156 19.91 -26.46 11.30
C ILE A 156 21.01 -25.51 10.85
N GLY A 157 21.01 -24.25 11.31
CA GLY A 157 22.08 -23.29 11.01
C GLY A 157 23.47 -23.72 11.52
N ARG A 158 23.54 -24.64 12.49
CA ARG A 158 24.78 -25.24 13.01
C ARG A 158 25.16 -26.56 12.34
N LEU A 159 24.21 -27.24 11.71
CA LEU A 159 24.38 -28.54 11.06
C LEU A 159 24.05 -28.37 9.57
N ALA A 160 25.02 -27.88 8.79
CA ALA A 160 24.91 -27.91 7.34
C ALA A 160 24.65 -29.36 6.88
N ASN A 161 23.51 -29.60 6.23
CA ASN A 161 23.06 -30.84 5.57
C ASN A 161 22.14 -31.81 6.34
N VAL A 162 21.12 -31.33 7.06
CA VAL A 162 19.88 -32.13 7.15
C VAL A 162 18.67 -31.22 6.93
N GLU A 163 18.14 -31.24 5.71
CA GLU A 163 16.79 -30.74 5.42
C GLU A 163 15.80 -31.64 6.18
N SER A 164 15.48 -31.28 7.43
CA SER A 164 14.39 -31.93 8.13
C SER A 164 13.10 -31.58 7.40
N PHE A 165 12.41 -32.60 6.88
CA PHE A 165 11.13 -32.48 6.18
C PHE A 165 10.10 -31.65 6.96
N ASP A 166 10.09 -31.77 8.29
CA ASP A 166 9.20 -31.04 9.19
C ASP A 166 9.49 -29.52 9.21
N PHE A 167 10.75 -29.11 9.04
CA PHE A 167 11.14 -27.70 9.03
C PHE A 167 10.68 -26.98 7.76
N LEU A 168 10.91 -27.60 6.60
CA LEU A 168 10.48 -27.04 5.30
C LEU A 168 8.96 -26.95 5.26
N SER A 169 8.26 -27.97 5.77
CA SER A 169 6.79 -27.96 5.90
C SER A 169 6.29 -26.80 6.78
N ALA A 170 6.94 -26.53 7.92
CA ALA A 170 6.58 -25.41 8.79
C ALA A 170 6.79 -24.04 8.11
N ILE A 171 7.89 -23.87 7.36
CA ILE A 171 8.14 -22.66 6.57
C ILE A 171 7.06 -22.45 5.52
N ASP A 172 6.69 -23.51 4.80
CA ASP A 172 5.70 -23.40 3.72
C ASP A 172 4.30 -23.12 4.27
N ALA A 173 3.93 -23.72 5.42
CA ALA A 173 2.69 -23.38 6.13
C ALA A 173 2.66 -21.91 6.58
N TYR A 174 3.80 -21.37 7.05
CA TYR A 174 3.92 -19.95 7.39
C TYR A 174 3.76 -19.05 6.17
N LYS A 175 4.46 -19.35 5.07
CA LYS A 175 4.37 -18.60 3.81
C LYS A 175 2.94 -18.55 3.29
N GLU A 176 2.24 -19.69 3.31
CA GLU A 176 0.85 -19.79 2.87
C GLU A 176 -0.08 -18.94 3.76
N SER A 177 0.10 -19.02 5.08
CA SER A 177 -0.69 -18.21 6.03
C SER A 177 -0.48 -16.70 5.84
N VAL A 178 0.76 -16.28 5.59
CA VAL A 178 1.10 -14.89 5.28
C VAL A 178 0.50 -14.47 3.93
N LEU A 179 0.57 -15.32 2.90
CA LEU A 179 -0.01 -15.06 1.59
C LEU A 179 -1.52 -14.83 1.68
N VAL A 180 -2.26 -15.71 2.37
CA VAL A 180 -3.70 -15.57 2.59
C VAL A 180 -4.03 -14.27 3.33
N ALA A 181 -3.25 -13.90 4.35
CA ALA A 181 -3.45 -12.65 5.07
C ALA A 181 -3.23 -11.42 4.16
N MET A 182 -2.22 -11.47 3.29
CA MET A 182 -1.96 -10.40 2.31
C MET A 182 -3.09 -10.27 1.29
N GLU A 183 -3.60 -11.38 0.75
CA GLU A 183 -4.72 -11.36 -0.19
C GLU A 183 -5.99 -10.79 0.43
N LYS A 184 -6.31 -11.17 1.67
CA LYS A 184 -7.46 -10.60 2.41
C LYS A 184 -7.26 -9.11 2.69
N ALA A 185 -6.06 -8.69 3.08
CA ALA A 185 -5.75 -7.29 3.33
C ALA A 185 -5.84 -6.43 2.05
N ASP A 186 -5.34 -6.94 0.92
CA ASP A 186 -5.47 -6.26 -0.38
C ASP A 186 -6.93 -6.22 -0.87
N SER A 187 -7.72 -7.26 -0.59
CA SER A 187 -9.17 -7.25 -0.85
C SER A 187 -9.87 -6.15 -0.04
N LEU A 188 -9.56 -6.04 1.26
CA LEU A 188 -10.13 -5.00 2.13
C LEU A 188 -9.77 -3.59 1.65
N ARG A 189 -8.51 -3.37 1.25
CA ARG A 189 -8.09 -2.07 0.65
C ARG A 189 -8.93 -1.72 -0.57
N ARG A 190 -9.16 -2.70 -1.45
CA ARG A 190 -9.92 -2.50 -2.68
C ARG A 190 -11.39 -2.22 -2.38
N SER A 191 -12.04 -3.02 -1.54
CA SER A 191 -13.46 -2.80 -1.21
C SER A 191 -13.68 -1.46 -0.52
N THR A 192 -12.89 -1.15 0.53
CA THR A 192 -12.98 0.15 1.24
C THR A 192 -12.82 1.32 0.28
N GLY A 193 -11.80 1.29 -0.60
CA GLY A 193 -11.57 2.35 -1.57
C GLY A 193 -12.74 2.53 -2.55
N MET A 194 -13.25 1.43 -3.09
CA MET A 194 -14.39 1.45 -4.03
C MET A 194 -15.67 1.95 -3.36
N GLU A 195 -16.01 1.44 -2.17
CA GLU A 195 -17.20 1.86 -1.41
C GLU A 195 -17.16 3.36 -1.07
N MET A 196 -15.98 3.88 -0.68
CA MET A 196 -15.80 5.32 -0.50
C MET A 196 -16.07 6.09 -1.78
N MET A 197 -15.48 5.68 -2.91
CA MET A 197 -15.67 6.35 -4.21
C MET A 197 -17.12 6.28 -4.72
N GLU A 198 -17.89 5.27 -4.34
CA GLU A 198 -19.32 5.17 -4.64
C GLU A 198 -20.21 6.12 -3.82
N ILE A 199 -19.74 6.53 -2.63
CA ILE A 199 -20.44 7.53 -1.79
C ILE A 199 -20.12 8.96 -2.23
N LEU A 200 -18.89 9.18 -2.70
CA LEU A 200 -18.38 10.48 -3.11
C LEU A 200 -18.89 10.89 -4.49
N ARG A 201 -19.03 12.21 -4.70
CA ARG A 201 -19.27 12.79 -6.03
C ARG A 201 -17.96 12.79 -6.83
N PRO A 202 -18.00 12.79 -8.18
CA PRO A 202 -16.78 12.72 -9.00
C PRO A 202 -15.71 13.76 -8.62
N ALA A 203 -16.11 15.01 -8.38
CA ALA A 203 -15.18 16.06 -7.94
C ALA A 203 -14.51 15.77 -6.58
N GLN A 204 -15.25 15.18 -5.63
CA GLN A 204 -14.71 14.79 -4.33
C GLN A 204 -13.77 13.59 -4.47
N CYS A 205 -14.10 12.61 -5.32
CA CYS A 205 -13.22 11.48 -5.65
C CYS A 205 -11.87 11.97 -6.21
N VAL A 206 -11.89 12.93 -7.14
CA VAL A 206 -10.66 13.49 -7.72
C VAL A 206 -9.79 14.14 -6.64
N LYS A 207 -10.36 14.95 -5.74
CA LYS A 207 -9.63 15.55 -4.59
C LYS A 207 -9.01 14.47 -3.69
N PHE A 208 -9.81 13.46 -3.33
CA PHE A 208 -9.39 12.35 -2.49
C PHE A 208 -8.26 11.53 -3.13
N LEU A 209 -8.40 11.15 -4.40
CA LEU A 209 -7.40 10.39 -5.15
C LEU A 209 -6.13 11.22 -5.34
N ALA A 210 -6.22 12.52 -5.64
CA ALA A 210 -5.06 13.40 -5.73
C ALA A 210 -4.29 13.44 -4.41
N ALA A 211 -5.00 13.54 -3.27
CA ALA A 211 -4.37 13.48 -1.96
C ALA A 211 -3.71 12.12 -1.68
N ALA A 212 -4.31 11.02 -2.14
CA ALA A 212 -3.75 9.67 -1.99
C ALA A 212 -2.47 9.49 -2.79
N LEU A 213 -2.51 9.86 -4.08
CA LEU A 213 -1.34 9.79 -4.94
C LEU A 213 -0.21 10.66 -4.40
N LYS A 214 -0.54 11.89 -3.98
CA LYS A 214 0.40 12.84 -3.39
C LYS A 214 1.05 12.31 -2.11
N LEU A 215 0.26 11.77 -1.18
CA LEU A 215 0.79 11.20 0.06
C LEU A 215 1.82 10.11 -0.22
N GLN A 216 1.52 9.20 -1.15
CA GLN A 216 2.43 8.11 -1.50
C GLN A 216 3.77 8.63 -2.07
N LEU A 217 3.72 9.64 -2.93
CA LEU A 217 4.93 10.28 -3.46
C LEU A 217 5.71 11.05 -2.38
N ASP A 218 5.01 11.76 -1.50
CA ASP A 218 5.64 12.54 -0.42
C ASP A 218 6.33 11.63 0.60
N VAL A 219 5.71 10.52 1.00
CA VAL A 219 6.31 9.50 1.89
C VAL A 219 7.59 8.93 1.28
N ARG A 220 7.56 8.60 -0.01
CA ARG A 220 8.75 8.10 -0.72
C ARG A 220 9.86 9.14 -0.80
N ARG A 221 9.53 10.40 -1.14
CA ARG A 221 10.50 11.49 -1.21
C ARG A 221 11.20 11.66 0.14
N TRP A 222 10.44 11.73 1.24
CA TRP A 222 11.01 11.84 2.59
C TRP A 222 11.93 10.66 2.93
N GLY A 223 11.56 9.44 2.51
CA GLY A 223 12.39 8.25 2.69
C GLY A 223 13.75 8.38 2.01
N LEU A 224 13.75 8.76 0.74
CA LEU A 224 14.97 8.92 -0.05
C LEU A 224 15.86 10.07 0.46
N GLU A 225 15.25 11.18 0.87
CA GLU A 225 15.98 12.31 1.48
C GLU A 225 16.70 11.89 2.77
N LYS A 226 16.04 11.09 3.62
CA LYS A 226 16.64 10.59 4.87
C LYS A 226 17.79 9.60 4.61
N GLU A 227 17.65 8.73 3.61
CA GLU A 227 18.72 7.80 3.21
C GLU A 227 19.93 8.56 2.68
N ALA A 228 19.72 9.55 1.80
CA ALA A 228 20.79 10.39 1.28
C ALA A 228 21.53 11.14 2.39
N GLN A 229 20.82 11.66 3.39
CA GLN A 229 21.43 12.32 4.55
C GLN A 229 22.22 11.37 5.45
N SER A 230 21.82 10.10 5.53
CA SER A 230 22.49 9.07 6.35
C SER A 230 23.73 8.50 5.66
N ALA A 231 23.78 8.57 4.32
CA ALA A 231 24.89 8.14 3.50
C ALA A 231 26.00 9.20 3.36
N ASP A 232 25.77 10.43 3.81
CA ASP A 232 26.77 11.51 3.79
C ASP A 232 27.84 11.29 4.90
N PRO A 233 29.12 11.01 4.54
CA PRO A 233 30.18 10.73 5.50
C PRO A 233 30.48 11.89 6.46
N LEU A 234 30.18 13.13 6.06
CA LEU A 234 30.53 14.33 6.83
C LEU A 234 29.67 14.53 8.08
N LYS A 235 28.46 13.96 8.12
CA LYS A 235 27.57 14.00 9.29
C LYS A 235 27.77 12.84 10.26
N SER A 236 28.23 11.69 9.77
CA SER A 236 28.54 10.51 10.60
C SER A 236 29.75 10.74 11.49
N THR A 237 30.73 11.53 11.04
CA THR A 237 31.89 11.91 11.87
C THR A 237 31.52 12.88 12.99
N GLN A 238 30.59 13.83 12.80
CA GLN A 238 30.22 14.79 13.85
C GLN A 238 29.42 14.17 15.01
N ALA A 239 28.75 13.03 14.80
CA ALA A 239 28.05 12.30 15.85
C ALA A 239 29.02 11.48 16.74
N GLN A 240 30.15 11.03 16.20
CA GLN A 240 31.16 10.26 16.95
C GLN A 240 32.05 11.10 17.87
N TYR A 241 32.09 12.43 17.71
CA TYR A 241 32.89 13.34 18.54
C TYR A 241 32.06 14.13 19.57
N ARG A 242 30.79 13.77 19.78
CA ARG A 242 29.89 14.42 20.77
C ARG A 242 29.43 13.48 21.90
N SER A 243 30.06 12.32 22.08
CA SER A 243 29.86 11.42 23.22
C SER A 243 31.02 11.51 24.20
#